data_AF-A0A359GXU3-F1
#
_entry.id   AF-A0A359GXU3-F1
#
_cell.length_a   1.000
_cell.length_b   1.000
_cell.length_c   1.000
_cell.angle_alpha   90.00
_cell.angle_beta   90.00
_cell.angle_gamma   90.00
#
_symmetry.space_group_name_H-M   'P 1'
#
loop_
_entity.id
_entity.type
_entity.pdbx_description
1 polymer ?
#
loop_
_entity_poly.entity_id
_entity_poly.type
_entity_poly.pdbx_seq_one_letter_code
_entity_poly.pdbx_strand_id
1 'polypeptide(L)'
;MEFLLHIIAGASVGFAIGLTGVGGGSLMTPLLLVFGYPAPVAIGTDLLYASITKAGGAFAHHRMGNVDWKVVFILALGSIPVSILLHMLVLNPQFQDSAQFE
;
A
#
# COMPACT_ATOMS: atom_id res chain seq x y z
N MET A 1 -22.02 6.32 -16.10
CA MET A 1 -22.14 6.98 -14.79
C MET A 1 -21.15 6.40 -13.79
N GLU A 2 -21.08 5.07 -13.69
CA GLU A 2 -20.06 4.34 -12.91
C GLU A 2 -18.63 4.82 -13.11
N PHE A 3 -18.15 4.98 -14.35
CA PHE A 3 -16.76 5.39 -14.63
C PHE A 3 -16.37 6.74 -13.99
N LEU A 4 -17.28 7.71 -13.98
CA LEU A 4 -17.04 9.01 -13.36
C LEU A 4 -16.94 8.90 -11.84
N LEU A 5 -17.73 8.00 -11.25
CA LEU A 5 -17.74 7.74 -9.81
C LEU A 5 -16.43 7.09 -9.36
N HIS A 6 -15.88 6.16 -10.14
CA HIS A 6 -14.57 5.55 -9.88
C HIS A 6 -13.42 6.57 -9.97
N ILE A 7 -13.48 7.49 -10.94
CA ILE A 7 -12.49 8.58 -11.06
C ILE A 7 -12.55 9.51 -9.85
N ILE A 8 -13.75 9.94 -9.45
CA ILE A 8 -13.92 10.85 -8.32
C ILE A 8 -13.50 10.16 -7.02
N ALA A 9 -13.91 8.91 -6.81
CA ALA A 9 -13.50 8.13 -5.64
C ALA A 9 -11.98 7.96 -5.58
N GLY A 10 -11.35 7.56 -6.69
CA GLY A 10 -9.89 7.43 -6.79
C GLY A 10 -9.16 8.76 -6.55
N ALA A 11 -9.69 9.87 -7.06
CA ALA A 11 -9.12 11.20 -6.86
C ALA A 11 -9.24 11.67 -5.40
N SER A 12 -10.41 11.50 -4.77
CA SER A 12 -10.63 11.85 -3.36
C SER A 12 -9.76 11.01 -2.43
N VAL A 13 -9.63 9.72 -2.69
CA VAL A 13 -8.79 8.80 -1.92
C VAL A 13 -7.32 9.13 -2.11
N GLY A 14 -6.87 9.35 -3.35
CA GLY A 14 -5.50 9.79 -3.65
C GLY A 14 -5.15 11.12 -2.99
N PHE A 15 -6.10 12.08 -2.97
CA PHE A 15 -5.94 13.35 -2.28
C PHE A 15 -5.84 13.19 -0.76
N ALA A 16 -6.72 12.38 -0.16
CA ALA A 16 -6.69 12.10 1.28
C ALA A 16 -5.39 11.38 1.70
N ILE A 17 -4.95 10.38 0.93
CA ILE A 17 -3.69 9.67 1.15
C ILE A 17 -2.50 10.63 1.01
N GLY A 18 -2.50 11.48 -0.03
CA GLY A 18 -1.44 12.46 -0.27
C GLY A 18 -1.31 13.50 0.84
N LEU A 19 -2.45 13.96 1.40
CA LEU A 19 -2.46 14.90 2.52
C LEU A 19 -2.06 14.26 3.85
N THR A 20 -2.56 13.04 4.12
CA THR A 20 -2.38 12.40 5.43
C THR A 20 -1.07 11.63 5.54
N GLY A 21 -0.46 11.23 4.42
CA GLY A 21 0.71 10.36 4.40
C GLY A 21 0.45 8.96 4.94
N VAL A 22 -0.81 8.61 5.24
CA VAL A 22 -1.19 7.29 5.74
C VAL A 22 -1.04 6.27 4.60
N GLY A 23 -0.42 5.11 4.88
CA GLY A 23 -0.14 4.10 3.86
C GLY A 23 -1.41 3.59 3.15
N GLY A 24 -1.29 3.34 1.83
CA GLY A 24 -2.40 2.91 0.95
C GLY A 24 -3.24 1.74 1.51
N GLY A 25 -2.60 0.80 2.21
CA GLY A 25 -3.25 -0.39 2.75
C GLY A 25 -4.36 -0.11 3.78
N SER A 26 -4.37 1.08 4.38
CA SER A 26 -5.39 1.46 5.37
C SER A 26 -6.70 1.95 4.76
N LEU A 27 -6.68 2.47 3.52
CA LEU A 27 -7.83 3.15 2.90
C LEU A 27 -8.21 2.56 1.55
N MET A 28 -7.23 2.25 0.70
CA MET A 28 -7.50 1.79 -0.67
C MET A 28 -7.72 0.29 -0.75
N THR A 29 -7.06 -0.52 0.08
CA THR A 29 -7.41 -1.94 0.25
C THR A 29 -8.85 -2.17 0.71
N PRO A 30 -9.36 -1.56 1.80
CA PRO A 30 -10.75 -1.74 2.21
C PRO A 30 -11.74 -1.20 1.18
N LEU A 31 -11.39 -0.11 0.47
CA LEU A 31 -12.22 0.41 -0.61
C LEU A 31 -12.40 -0.62 -1.74
N LEU A 32 -11.31 -1.23 -2.21
CA LEU A 32 -11.35 -2.25 -3.26
C LEU A 32 -12.08 -3.53 -2.81
N LEU A 33 -11.97 -3.90 -1.53
CA LEU A 33 -12.74 -5.00 -0.94
C LEU A 33 -14.25 -4.70 -0.92
N VAL A 34 -14.65 -3.48 -0.57
CA VAL A 34 -16.06 -3.04 -0.63
C VAL A 34 -16.58 -3.05 -2.07
N PHE A 35 -15.74 -2.81 -3.07
CA PHE A 35 -16.07 -2.94 -4.49
C PHE A 35 -16.11 -4.39 -5.00
N GLY A 36 -15.88 -5.40 -4.14
CA GLY A 36 -16.00 -6.81 -4.49
C GLY A 36 -14.80 -7.39 -5.23
N TYR A 37 -13.63 -6.74 -5.18
CA TYR A 37 -12.41 -7.30 -5.76
C TYR A 37 -11.82 -8.39 -4.85
N PRO A 38 -11.24 -9.47 -5.43
CA PRO A 38 -10.56 -10.49 -4.65
C PRO A 38 -9.43 -9.89 -3.80
N ALA A 39 -9.37 -10.25 -2.51
CA ALA A 39 -8.40 -9.70 -1.57
C ALA A 39 -6.94 -9.75 -2.06
N PRO A 40 -6.45 -10.85 -2.69
CA PRO A 40 -5.07 -10.89 -3.21
C PRO A 40 -4.80 -9.82 -4.28
N VAL A 41 -5.78 -9.54 -5.15
CA VAL A 41 -5.67 -8.56 -6.23
C VAL A 41 -5.75 -7.14 -5.68
N ALA A 42 -6.65 -6.91 -4.71
CA ALA A 42 -6.83 -5.62 -4.07
C ALA A 42 -5.57 -5.19 -3.30
N ILE A 43 -5.00 -6.10 -2.49
CA ILE A 43 -3.77 -5.85 -1.71
C ILE A 43 -2.58 -5.59 -2.64
N GLY A 44 -2.40 -6.42 -3.68
CA GLY A 44 -1.29 -6.26 -4.63
C GLY A 44 -1.35 -4.93 -5.39
N THR A 45 -2.54 -4.55 -5.85
CA THR A 45 -2.75 -3.29 -6.60
C THR A 45 -2.52 -2.06 -5.73
N ASP A 46 -3.01 -2.07 -4.49
CA ASP A 46 -2.78 -0.99 -3.54
C ASP A 46 -1.29 -0.83 -3.20
N LEU A 47 -0.58 -1.94 -2.95
CA LEU A 47 0.86 -1.91 -2.65
C LEU A 47 1.66 -1.27 -3.80
N LEU A 48 1.33 -1.62 -5.05
CA LEU A 48 1.97 -1.03 -6.23
C LEU A 48 1.70 0.48 -6.30
N TYR A 49 0.43 0.87 -6.16
CA TYR A 49 0.01 2.27 -6.18
C TYR A 49 0.70 3.11 -5.09
N ALA A 50 0.70 2.60 -3.85
CA ALA A 50 1.32 3.27 -2.71
C ALA A 50 2.83 3.40 -2.88
N SER A 51 3.49 2.38 -3.45
CA SER A 51 4.93 2.39 -3.69
C SER A 51 5.33 3.48 -4.70
N ILE A 52 4.59 3.59 -5.81
CA ILE A 52 4.85 4.61 -6.85
C ILE A 52 4.64 6.02 -6.29
N THR A 53 3.51 6.24 -5.61
CA THR A 53 3.17 7.56 -5.06
C THR A 53 4.18 8.01 -4.00
N LYS A 54 4.60 7.10 -3.12
CA LYS A 54 5.62 7.38 -2.09
C LYS A 54 7.01 7.57 -2.69
N ALA A 55 7.39 6.83 -3.72
CA ALA A 55 8.66 7.03 -4.40
C ALA A 55 8.74 8.44 -5.01
N GLY A 56 7.66 8.90 -5.65
CA GLY A 56 7.56 10.27 -6.15
C GLY A 56 7.67 11.33 -5.06
N GLY A 57 6.94 11.16 -3.95
CA GLY A 57 7.02 12.07 -2.79
C GLY A 57 8.41 12.08 -2.12
N ALA A 58 9.00 10.90 -1.92
CA ALA A 58 10.35 10.77 -1.38
C ALA A 58 11.40 11.43 -2.27
N PHE A 59 11.28 11.30 -3.60
CA PHE A 59 12.16 11.97 -4.54
C PHE A 59 12.04 13.50 -4.46
N ALA A 60 10.82 14.03 -4.36
CA ALA A 60 10.59 15.46 -4.18
C ALA A 60 11.22 15.98 -2.87
N HIS A 61 11.00 15.29 -1.75
CA HIS A 61 11.63 15.63 -0.47
C HIS A 61 13.15 15.48 -0.48
N HIS A 62 13.68 14.52 -1.23
CA HIS A 62 15.13 14.35 -1.39
C HIS A 62 15.76 15.56 -2.08
N ARG A 63 15.14 16.08 -3.16
CA ARG A 63 15.63 17.30 -3.83
C ARG A 63 15.60 18.54 -2.93
N MET A 64 14.73 18.56 -1.92
CA MET A 64 14.66 19.64 -0.93
C MET A 64 15.70 19.51 0.20
N GLY A 65 16.51 18.44 0.22
CA GLY A 65 17.52 18.21 1.27
C GLY A 65 16.95 17.75 2.61
N ASN A 66 15.65 17.41 2.68
CA ASN A 66 14.95 17.07 3.92
C ASN A 66 14.99 15.57 4.26
N VAL A 67 15.81 14.78 3.57
CA VAL A 67 15.87 13.32 3.74
C VAL A 67 17.11 12.92 4.54
N ASP A 68 16.88 12.41 5.75
CA ASP A 68 17.91 11.76 6.54
C ASP A 68 18.08 10.30 6.09
N TRP A 69 19.10 10.06 5.27
CA TRP A 69 19.42 8.74 4.75
C TRP A 69 19.84 7.73 5.82
N LYS A 70 20.33 8.19 6.98
CA LYS A 70 20.68 7.29 8.10
C LYS A 70 19.41 6.69 8.68
N VAL A 71 18.37 7.50 8.88
CA VAL A 71 17.06 7.04 9.35
C VAL A 71 16.42 6.11 8.33
N VAL A 72 16.47 6.46 7.03
CA VAL A 72 15.98 5.60 5.94
C VAL A 72 16.63 4.22 5.99
N PHE A 73 17.96 4.16 6.16
CA PHE A 73 18.68 2.89 6.20
C PHE A 73 18.30 2.05 7.43
N ILE A 74 18.19 2.65 8.61
CA ILE A 74 17.78 1.94 9.83
C ILE A 74 16.36 1.37 9.69
N LEU A 75 15.43 2.14 9.12
CA LEU A 75 14.06 1.69 8.86
C LEU A 75 14.01 0.60 7.79
N ALA A 76 14.80 0.71 6.72
CA ALA A 76 14.89 -0.31 5.68
C ALA A 76 15.43 -1.64 6.24
N LEU A 77 16.44 -1.56 7.10
CA LEU A 77 17.07 -2.74 7.70
C LEU A 77 16.16 -3.45 8.70
N GLY A 78 15.20 -2.76 9.31
CA GLY A 78 14.13 -3.41 10.09
C GLY A 78 13.00 -3.95 9.20
N SER A 79 12.47 -3.13 8.30
CA SER A 79 11.26 -3.45 7.54
C SER A 79 11.44 -4.55 6.48
N ILE A 80 12.56 -4.55 5.74
CA ILE A 80 12.81 -5.52 4.66
C ILE A 80 12.93 -6.95 5.20
N PRO A 81 13.83 -7.27 6.16
CA PRO A 81 13.96 -8.64 6.64
C PRO A 81 12.72 -9.10 7.41
N VAL A 82 12.04 -8.21 8.14
CA VAL A 82 10.78 -8.55 8.82
C VAL A 82 9.69 -8.87 7.80
N SER A 83 9.57 -8.09 6.71
CA SER A 83 8.61 -8.37 5.62
C SER A 83 8.86 -9.73 4.97
N ILE A 84 10.12 -10.05 4.68
CA ILE A 84 10.51 -11.35 4.10
C ILE A 84 10.23 -12.48 5.08
N LEU A 85 10.61 -12.33 6.35
CA LEU A 85 10.38 -13.33 7.39
C LEU A 85 8.89 -13.58 7.61
N LEU A 86 8.09 -12.52 7.66
CA LEU A 86 6.64 -12.60 7.80
C LEU A 86 6.04 -13.34 6.60
N HIS A 87 6.44 -12.99 5.37
CA HIS A 87 6.02 -13.70 4.17
C HIS A 87 6.37 -15.19 4.25
N MET A 88 7.59 -15.53 4.65
CA MET A 88 8.01 -16.94 4.82
C MET A 88 7.22 -17.69 5.90
N LEU A 89 6.82 -17.01 6.98
CA LEU A 89 6.06 -17.60 8.07
C LEU A 89 4.56 -17.75 7.73
N VAL A 90 4.00 -16.81 6.97
CA VAL A 90 2.58 -16.80 6.55
C VAL A 90 2.31 -17.77 5.40
N LEU A 91 3.30 -18.10 4.57
CA LEU A 91 3.20 -19.17 3.57
C LEU A 91 3.08 -20.59 4.16
N ASN A 92 2.92 -20.73 5.47
CA ASN A 92 2.46 -21.97 6.07
C ASN A 92 1.04 -22.30 5.53
N PRO A 93 0.75 -23.53 5.08
CA PRO A 93 -0.48 -23.87 4.34
C PRO A 93 -1.79 -23.48 5.04
N GLN A 94 -1.74 -23.31 6.37
CA GLN A 94 -2.84 -22.91 7.23
C GLN A 94 -3.46 -21.54 6.94
N PHE A 95 -2.78 -20.65 6.22
CA PHE A 95 -3.29 -19.30 5.88
C PHE A 95 -3.62 -19.12 4.39
N GLN A 96 -3.41 -20.15 3.56
CA GLN A 96 -3.68 -20.12 2.12
C GLN A 96 -5.09 -20.60 1.74
N ASP A 97 -5.84 -21.19 2.69
CA ASP A 97 -7.23 -21.59 2.49
C ASP A 97 -8.13 -20.34 2.35
N SER A 98 -8.15 -19.83 1.12
CA SER A 98 -9.01 -18.75 0.64
C SER A 98 -10.50 -19.13 0.61
N ALA A 99 -10.84 -20.39 0.88
CA ALA A 99 -12.22 -20.88 1.03
C ALA A 99 -12.91 -20.38 2.32
N GLN A 100 -12.19 -19.73 3.24
CA GLN A 100 -12.76 -19.12 4.44
C GLN A 100 -13.23 -17.67 4.26
N PHE A 101 -13.07 -17.12 3.05
CA PHE A 101 -13.45 -15.75 2.70
C PHE A 101 -14.54 -15.67 1.61
N GLU A 102 -15.26 -16.78 1.37
CA GLU A 102 -16.54 -16.77 0.62
C GLU A 102 -17.68 -16.17 1.46
#